data_AF-A0A661ZYI7-F1
#
_entry.id   AF-A0A661ZYI7-F1
#
_cell.length_a   1.000
_cell.length_b   1.000
_cell.length_c   1.000
_cell.angle_alpha   90.00
_cell.angle_beta   90.00
_cell.angle_gamma   90.00
#
_symmetry.space_group_name_H-M   'P 1'
#
loop_
_entity.id
_entity.type
_entity.pdbx_description
1 polymer ?
#
loop_
_entity_poly.entity_id
_entity_poly.type
_entity_poly.pdbx_seq_one_letter_code
_entity_poly.pdbx_strand_id
1 'polypeptide(L)'
;MKKYLNYFLIFALVPVLVLSSCKKTEEEEPENKAPIANAGVDQTVQMETEVTLDGTASSDPEAATITYLWSEPDGIALSSVTDAQPTFTAPVVTDDTDFVFTLTVSDGSLSSAPDEVTITVSAEEVTAGYPILKNYMVANSLDLTDVLVDWVFPANAVVDLATHTIPDWYVMDIRSAEDYTDGHIIGAHNVALANVLTEAANAGGLPILVVCKTGQTAGNAVMALRLSGYADAAVLKFGMAGWNPYFEGAWENSIGNTADDNATEWSTDSSPALESFAAPSWGTTATEGSVVLAERVQLMLDNGFQKIASDDIWGNQDNFQIHNFWAVEDYTNFGHFSTAYQLKPISLGGDEVSAIDPASTTLVYCFTGQTSSMATAWLNVLGYETKSILFGANRLKYDELEAAEKPHWHGPENYNYE
;
A
#
# COMPACT_ATOMS: atom_id res chain seq x y z
N MET A 1 -99.33 76.64 89.35
CA MET A 1 -99.69 75.32 88.78
C MET A 1 -98.78 75.05 87.59
N LYS A 2 -98.02 73.93 87.64
CA LYS A 2 -97.44 73.04 86.58
C LYS A 2 -97.27 73.59 85.13
N LYS A 3 -96.23 73.31 84.33
CA LYS A 3 -95.18 72.26 84.29
C LYS A 3 -94.12 72.58 83.19
N TYR A 4 -93.02 71.80 83.21
CA TYR A 4 -91.74 71.82 82.47
C TYR A 4 -91.70 71.31 81.00
N LEU A 5 -90.50 71.49 80.37
CA LEU A 5 -89.64 70.48 79.64
C LEU A 5 -89.47 70.72 78.11
N ASN A 6 -88.38 70.46 77.35
CA ASN A 6 -86.89 70.51 77.42
C ASN A 6 -86.31 70.25 75.98
N TYR A 7 -85.07 70.67 75.70
CA TYR A 7 -84.10 70.56 74.56
C TYR A 7 -84.20 69.51 73.39
N PHE A 8 -83.70 69.85 72.17
CA PHE A 8 -82.44 69.34 71.54
C PHE A 8 -82.08 69.91 70.12
N LEU A 9 -80.77 69.98 69.81
CA LEU A 9 -80.09 70.39 68.55
C LEU A 9 -79.84 69.22 67.58
N ILE A 10 -79.78 69.46 66.25
CA ILE A 10 -79.12 68.57 65.25
C ILE A 10 -78.39 69.41 64.17
N PHE A 11 -77.10 69.11 63.94
CA PHE A 11 -76.24 69.59 62.84
C PHE A 11 -76.30 68.61 61.66
N ALA A 12 -76.36 69.09 60.41
CA ALA A 12 -76.31 68.27 59.19
C ALA A 12 -74.98 68.42 58.45
N LEU A 13 -74.32 67.29 58.18
CA LEU A 13 -73.08 67.13 57.40
C LEU A 13 -73.37 67.24 55.88
N VAL A 14 -72.48 67.90 55.13
CA VAL A 14 -72.42 67.87 53.65
C VAL A 14 -71.21 67.02 53.23
N PRO A 15 -71.34 65.99 52.38
CA PRO A 15 -70.19 65.23 51.90
C PRO A 15 -69.50 65.93 50.72
N VAL A 16 -68.17 66.08 50.81
CA VAL A 16 -67.28 66.50 49.74
C VAL A 16 -66.89 65.26 48.92
N LEU A 17 -67.21 65.25 47.63
CA LEU A 17 -66.75 64.24 46.67
C LEU A 17 -65.28 64.56 46.31
N VAL A 18 -64.35 63.70 46.73
CA VAL A 18 -62.96 63.74 46.28
C VAL A 18 -62.81 62.75 45.11
N LEU A 19 -62.70 63.26 43.89
CA LEU A 19 -62.31 62.46 42.73
C LEU A 19 -60.81 62.14 42.85
N SER A 20 -60.51 60.95 43.35
CA SER A 20 -59.15 60.38 43.31
C SER A 20 -58.82 60.05 41.86
N SER A 21 -57.91 60.80 41.26
CA SER A 21 -57.30 60.47 39.97
C SER A 21 -56.52 59.17 40.15
N CYS A 22 -56.98 58.08 39.53
CA CYS A 22 -56.18 56.86 39.35
C CYS A 22 -54.92 57.24 38.57
N LYS A 23 -53.76 57.22 39.23
CA LYS A 23 -52.46 57.26 38.57
C LYS A 23 -52.28 55.89 37.94
N LYS A 24 -52.41 55.80 36.61
CA LYS A 24 -52.07 54.61 35.84
C LYS A 24 -50.57 54.37 36.04
N THR A 25 -50.21 53.34 36.79
CA THR A 25 -48.83 52.83 36.82
C THR A 25 -48.60 52.23 35.44
N GLU A 26 -47.78 52.89 34.62
CA GLU A 26 -47.16 52.23 33.47
C GLU A 26 -46.17 51.21 34.05
N GLU A 27 -46.54 49.93 34.02
CA GLU A 27 -45.55 48.86 34.13
C GLU A 27 -44.72 48.98 32.84
N GLU A 28 -43.50 49.53 32.95
CA GLU A 28 -42.54 49.43 31.86
C GLU A 28 -42.26 47.95 31.65
N GLU A 29 -42.55 47.45 30.44
CA GLU A 29 -42.13 46.09 30.09
C GLU A 29 -40.61 46.00 30.24
N PRO A 30 -40.10 44.89 30.81
CA PRO A 30 -38.67 44.71 30.97
C PRO A 30 -37.96 44.87 29.62
N GLU A 31 -36.88 45.64 29.61
CA GLU A 31 -36.07 45.87 28.40
C GLU A 31 -35.54 44.53 27.86
N ASN A 32 -35.82 44.25 26.58
CA ASN A 32 -35.37 43.03 25.91
C ASN A 32 -33.84 43.00 25.78
N LYS A 33 -33.21 41.86 26.08
CA LYS A 33 -31.76 41.69 25.94
C LYS A 33 -31.45 40.79 24.76
N ALA A 34 -30.25 40.97 24.20
CA ALA A 34 -29.80 40.07 23.14
C ALA A 34 -29.59 38.65 23.69
N PRO A 35 -29.90 37.60 22.92
CA PRO A 35 -29.58 36.23 23.30
C PRO A 35 -28.05 36.00 23.31
N ILE A 36 -27.64 34.88 23.90
CA ILE A 36 -26.24 34.46 24.02
C ILE A 36 -26.06 33.19 23.18
N ALA A 37 -25.24 33.29 22.14
CA ALA A 37 -24.82 32.13 21.35
C ALA A 37 -23.83 31.29 22.15
N ASN A 38 -23.93 29.97 21.98
CA ASN A 38 -22.95 28.99 22.42
C ASN A 38 -22.79 27.98 21.28
N ALA A 39 -21.68 28.03 20.56
CA ALA A 39 -21.36 27.21 19.39
C ALA A 39 -20.90 25.78 19.78
N GLY A 40 -20.76 25.51 21.07
CA GLY A 40 -20.26 24.25 21.61
C GLY A 40 -18.77 24.30 21.91
N VAL A 41 -18.19 23.13 22.18
CA VAL A 41 -16.75 22.98 22.42
C VAL A 41 -16.04 22.61 21.12
N ASP A 42 -14.77 23.02 21.01
CA ASP A 42 -13.90 22.60 19.91
C ASP A 42 -13.83 21.06 19.82
N GLN A 43 -13.74 20.53 18.59
CA GLN A 43 -13.70 19.10 18.31
C GLN A 43 -12.47 18.74 17.49
N THR A 44 -11.92 17.54 17.72
CA THR A 44 -10.91 16.93 16.85
C THR A 44 -11.48 15.65 16.27
N VAL A 45 -11.47 15.53 14.94
CA VAL A 45 -12.11 14.43 14.19
C VAL A 45 -11.19 13.92 13.08
N GLN A 46 -11.37 12.69 12.64
CA GLN A 46 -10.69 12.18 11.45
C GLN A 46 -11.41 12.68 10.20
N MET A 47 -10.67 12.91 9.11
CA MET A 47 -11.27 13.20 7.80
C MET A 47 -12.30 12.13 7.39
N GLU A 48 -13.26 12.53 6.54
CA GLU A 48 -14.35 11.69 6.02
C GLU A 48 -15.34 11.15 7.06
N THR A 49 -15.25 11.60 8.32
CA THR A 49 -16.24 11.27 9.36
C THR A 49 -17.37 12.31 9.42
N GLU A 50 -18.56 11.89 9.84
CA GLU A 50 -19.68 12.80 10.10
C GLU A 50 -19.46 13.54 11.42
N VAL A 51 -19.56 14.87 11.38
CA VAL A 51 -19.41 15.78 12.51
C VAL A 51 -20.76 16.45 12.80
N THR A 52 -21.10 16.61 14.07
CA THR A 52 -22.29 17.34 14.52
C THR A 52 -21.85 18.58 15.30
N LEU A 53 -22.33 19.76 14.89
CA LEU A 53 -22.21 20.98 15.69
C LEU A 53 -23.35 21.03 16.70
N ASP A 54 -23.17 21.69 17.85
CA ASP A 54 -24.21 21.75 18.89
C ASP A 54 -24.37 23.15 19.46
N GLY A 55 -25.39 23.85 18.96
CA GLY A 55 -25.79 25.18 19.41
C GLY A 55 -26.78 25.17 20.58
N THR A 56 -27.22 24.00 21.07
CA THR A 56 -28.39 23.88 21.98
C THR A 56 -28.19 24.51 23.34
N ALA A 57 -26.94 24.79 23.74
CA ALA A 57 -26.59 25.53 24.96
C ALA A 57 -26.79 27.06 24.83
N SER A 58 -27.14 27.55 23.64
CA SER A 58 -27.52 28.95 23.42
C SER A 58 -28.80 29.29 24.17
N SER A 59 -28.91 30.52 24.67
CA SER A 59 -30.05 30.90 25.50
C SER A 59 -30.39 32.38 25.40
N ASP A 60 -31.65 32.70 25.66
CA ASP A 60 -32.14 34.06 25.81
C ASP A 60 -32.34 34.38 27.30
N PRO A 61 -31.87 35.53 27.82
CA PRO A 61 -32.00 35.87 29.25
C PRO A 61 -33.46 35.96 29.74
N GLU A 62 -34.38 36.27 28.85
CA GLU A 62 -35.82 36.33 29.08
C GLU A 62 -36.53 35.01 28.70
N ALA A 63 -35.77 33.98 28.32
CA ALA A 63 -36.23 32.67 27.86
C ALA A 63 -37.14 32.73 26.62
N ALA A 64 -36.95 33.73 25.76
CA ALA A 64 -37.58 33.77 24.44
C ALA A 64 -37.14 32.58 23.58
N THR A 65 -37.98 32.21 22.60
CA THR A 65 -37.59 31.21 21.60
C THR A 65 -36.52 31.80 20.69
N ILE A 66 -35.41 31.08 20.52
CA ILE A 66 -34.30 31.51 19.67
C ILE A 66 -34.28 30.76 18.34
N THR A 67 -33.70 31.40 17.34
CA THR A 67 -33.37 30.84 16.03
C THR A 67 -31.86 30.82 15.85
N TYR A 68 -31.35 29.89 15.06
CA TYR A 68 -29.92 29.66 14.84
C TYR A 68 -29.52 30.11 13.44
N LEU A 69 -28.30 30.62 13.31
CA LEU A 69 -27.67 30.87 12.02
C LEU A 69 -26.18 30.56 12.13
N TRP A 70 -25.77 29.48 11.49
CA TRP A 70 -24.38 29.06 11.35
C TRP A 70 -23.75 29.70 10.11
N SER A 71 -22.51 30.14 10.24
CA SER A 71 -21.63 30.46 9.12
C SER A 71 -20.62 29.33 8.96
N GLU A 72 -20.58 28.74 7.78
CA GLU A 72 -19.67 27.67 7.40
C GLU A 72 -18.41 28.24 6.71
N PRO A 73 -17.22 27.64 6.92
CA PRO A 73 -16.02 28.01 6.20
C PRO A 73 -16.04 27.48 4.75
N ASP A 74 -15.19 28.06 3.90
CA ASP A 74 -15.06 27.62 2.50
C ASP A 74 -14.75 26.12 2.41
N GLY A 75 -15.45 25.41 1.52
CA GLY A 75 -15.23 23.99 1.26
C GLY A 75 -16.00 23.03 2.17
N ILE A 76 -16.75 23.53 3.15
CA ILE A 76 -17.67 22.73 3.97
C ILE A 76 -19.12 23.15 3.70
N ALA A 77 -20.02 22.16 3.67
CA ALA A 77 -21.46 22.38 3.57
C ALA A 77 -22.16 21.71 4.75
N LEU A 78 -22.84 22.49 5.58
CA LEU A 78 -23.69 22.01 6.66
C LEU A 78 -25.02 21.45 6.09
N SER A 79 -25.58 20.45 6.77
CA SER A 79 -26.89 19.88 6.44
C SER A 79 -28.02 20.90 6.59
N SER A 80 -27.86 21.88 7.47
CA SER A 80 -28.70 23.07 7.60
C SER A 80 -27.90 24.16 8.28
N VAL A 81 -27.96 25.40 7.81
CA VAL A 81 -27.35 26.54 8.52
C VAL A 81 -28.26 27.10 9.62
N THR A 82 -29.50 26.60 9.76
CA THR A 82 -30.50 27.13 10.70
C THR A 82 -30.91 26.16 11.81
N ASP A 83 -30.40 24.92 11.78
CA ASP A 83 -30.72 23.92 12.78
C ASP A 83 -29.85 24.14 14.03
N ALA A 84 -30.36 23.73 15.19
CA ALA A 84 -29.59 23.79 16.44
C ALA A 84 -28.39 22.84 16.43
N GLN A 85 -28.50 21.70 15.73
CA GLN A 85 -27.46 20.67 15.64
C GLN A 85 -27.27 20.22 14.18
N PRO A 86 -26.66 21.05 13.32
CA PRO A 86 -26.39 20.65 11.95
C PRO A 86 -25.21 19.69 11.89
N THR A 87 -25.11 18.98 10.77
CA THR A 87 -24.07 17.98 10.51
C THR A 87 -23.31 18.29 9.22
N PHE A 88 -22.08 17.82 9.10
CA PHE A 88 -21.31 17.81 7.86
C PHE A 88 -20.35 16.62 7.83
N THR A 89 -19.79 16.31 6.66
CA THR A 89 -18.70 15.34 6.53
C THR A 89 -17.37 16.06 6.52
N ALA A 90 -16.45 15.68 7.42
CA ALA A 90 -15.12 16.27 7.50
C ALA A 90 -14.37 16.10 6.16
N PRO A 91 -13.80 17.17 5.57
CA PRO A 91 -13.14 17.09 4.27
C PRO A 91 -11.83 16.29 4.35
N VAL A 92 -11.38 15.83 3.18
CA VAL A 92 -10.04 15.27 2.99
C VAL A 92 -8.99 16.37 3.19
N VAL A 93 -7.98 16.12 4.03
CA VAL A 93 -6.89 17.06 4.31
C VAL A 93 -5.54 16.36 4.21
N THR A 94 -4.48 17.10 3.85
CA THR A 94 -3.11 16.55 3.77
C THR A 94 -2.34 16.69 5.08
N ASP A 95 -2.75 17.64 5.91
CA ASP A 95 -2.21 17.94 7.23
C ASP A 95 -3.38 18.28 8.15
N ASP A 96 -3.20 18.13 9.46
CA ASP A 96 -4.19 18.56 10.46
C ASP A 96 -4.61 20.01 10.20
N THR A 97 -5.91 20.22 9.97
CA THR A 97 -6.45 21.51 9.50
C THR A 97 -7.65 21.93 10.35
N ASP A 98 -7.62 23.18 10.79
CA ASP A 98 -8.71 23.79 11.56
C ASP A 98 -9.77 24.43 10.66
N PHE A 99 -11.03 24.11 10.92
CA PHE A 99 -12.21 24.74 10.32
C PHE A 99 -13.01 25.45 11.39
N VAL A 100 -13.16 26.77 11.26
CA VAL A 100 -13.89 27.60 12.22
C VAL A 100 -15.32 27.81 11.74
N PHE A 101 -16.28 27.45 12.58
CA PHE A 101 -17.70 27.73 12.38
C PHE A 101 -18.14 28.81 13.35
N THR A 102 -19.03 29.68 12.88
CA THR A 102 -19.55 30.78 13.71
C THR A 102 -21.06 30.61 13.90
N LEU A 103 -21.54 30.63 15.14
CA LEU A 103 -22.95 30.65 15.48
C LEU A 103 -23.40 32.07 15.88
N THR A 104 -24.49 32.53 15.28
CA THR A 104 -25.28 33.66 15.79
C THR A 104 -26.70 33.18 16.09
N VAL A 105 -27.29 33.61 17.21
CA VAL A 105 -28.68 33.31 17.55
C VAL A 105 -29.53 34.58 17.64
N SER A 106 -30.84 34.46 17.40
CA SER A 106 -31.78 35.59 17.48
C SER A 106 -33.11 35.18 18.11
N ASP A 107 -33.64 36.05 18.98
CA ASP A 107 -34.98 35.94 19.60
C ASP A 107 -36.10 36.53 18.70
N GLY A 108 -35.76 36.94 17.46
CA GLY A 108 -36.65 37.60 16.52
C GLY A 108 -36.65 39.14 16.59
N SER A 109 -36.02 39.73 17.61
CA SER A 109 -35.90 41.19 17.79
C SER A 109 -34.46 41.68 17.82
N LEU A 110 -33.58 40.94 18.51
CA LEU A 110 -32.16 41.19 18.67
C LEU A 110 -31.35 39.96 18.21
N SER A 111 -30.09 40.19 17.88
CA SER A 111 -29.13 39.13 17.54
C SER A 111 -28.00 39.11 18.56
N SER A 112 -27.50 37.91 18.87
CA SER A 112 -26.35 37.74 19.76
C SER A 112 -25.07 38.31 19.15
N ALA A 113 -24.04 38.48 19.98
CA ALA A 113 -22.68 38.42 19.48
C ALA A 113 -22.40 37.01 18.90
N PRO A 114 -21.51 36.88 17.91
CA PRO A 114 -21.12 35.57 17.39
C PRO A 114 -20.35 34.77 18.45
N ASP A 115 -20.51 33.45 18.43
CA ASP A 115 -19.65 32.50 19.12
C ASP A 115 -19.04 31.53 18.10
N GLU A 116 -17.83 31.04 18.36
CA GLU A 116 -17.08 30.22 17.42
C GLU A 116 -16.81 28.83 17.98
N VAL A 117 -16.79 27.83 17.10
CA VAL A 117 -16.31 26.48 17.38
C VAL A 117 -15.30 26.08 16.32
N THR A 118 -14.17 25.56 16.76
CA THR A 118 -13.10 25.05 15.88
C THR A 118 -13.22 23.54 15.75
N ILE A 119 -13.27 23.06 14.51
CA ILE A 119 -13.18 21.64 14.18
C ILE A 119 -11.82 21.38 13.57
N THR A 120 -10.92 20.75 14.33
CA THR A 120 -9.63 20.26 13.84
C THR A 120 -9.85 18.91 13.14
N VAL A 121 -9.66 18.87 11.84
CA VAL A 121 -9.72 17.65 11.04
C VAL A 121 -8.32 17.09 10.89
N SER A 122 -8.08 15.90 11.42
CA SER A 122 -6.79 15.22 11.32
C SER A 122 -6.63 14.51 9.97
N ALA A 123 -5.42 14.60 9.41
CA ALA A 123 -5.04 13.88 8.20
C ALA A 123 -4.84 12.38 8.46
N GLU A 124 -4.82 11.58 7.40
CA GLU A 124 -4.48 10.17 7.51
C GLU A 124 -2.97 10.02 7.83
N GLU A 125 -2.66 9.31 8.91
CA GLU A 125 -1.28 9.10 9.38
C GLU A 125 -0.49 8.21 8.41
N VAL A 126 0.53 8.78 7.77
CA VAL A 126 1.48 8.05 6.92
C VAL A 126 2.74 7.74 7.71
N THR A 127 3.03 6.45 7.90
CA THR A 127 4.23 5.98 8.62
C THR A 127 5.26 5.38 7.65
N ALA A 128 6.51 5.22 8.13
CA ALA A 128 7.56 4.58 7.34
C ALA A 128 7.26 3.08 7.18
N GLY A 129 7.02 2.62 5.95
CA GLY A 129 6.57 1.26 5.70
C GLY A 129 7.68 0.20 5.69
N TYR A 130 8.91 0.57 5.30
CA TYR A 130 10.02 -0.39 5.27
C TYR A 130 10.29 -1.08 6.63
N PRO A 131 10.36 -0.36 7.77
CA PRO A 131 10.53 -1.01 9.08
C PRO A 131 9.39 -1.98 9.43
N ILE A 132 8.15 -1.64 9.09
CA ILE A 132 6.96 -2.49 9.35
C ILE A 132 7.08 -3.78 8.54
N LEU A 133 7.36 -3.66 7.24
CA LEU A 133 7.52 -4.78 6.33
C LEU A 133 8.70 -5.68 6.76
N LYS A 134 9.88 -5.08 7.02
CA LYS A 134 11.08 -5.81 7.42
C LYS A 134 10.83 -6.65 8.67
N ASN A 135 10.27 -6.03 9.71
CA ASN A 135 9.99 -6.72 10.97
C ASN A 135 9.03 -7.89 10.77
N TYR A 136 7.99 -7.70 9.97
CA TYR A 136 7.05 -8.77 9.65
C TYR A 136 7.70 -9.91 8.88
N MET A 137 8.45 -9.62 7.80
CA MET A 137 9.10 -10.64 6.99
C MET A 137 10.11 -11.47 7.78
N VAL A 138 10.94 -10.83 8.61
CA VAL A 138 11.90 -11.52 9.49
C VAL A 138 11.18 -12.39 10.51
N ALA A 139 10.10 -11.89 11.12
CA ALA A 139 9.33 -12.65 12.11
C ALA A 139 8.60 -13.88 11.53
N ASN A 140 8.38 -13.91 10.22
CA ASN A 140 7.63 -14.97 9.52
C ASN A 140 8.49 -15.83 8.59
N SER A 141 9.82 -15.81 8.74
CA SER A 141 10.74 -16.61 7.91
C SER A 141 10.55 -16.38 6.40
N LEU A 142 10.39 -15.11 6.02
CA LEU A 142 10.25 -14.66 4.63
C LEU A 142 11.55 -14.04 4.10
N ASP A 143 12.68 -14.43 4.68
CA ASP A 143 13.98 -14.01 4.16
C ASP A 143 14.25 -14.67 2.80
N LEU A 144 15.09 -14.06 1.96
CA LEU A 144 15.38 -14.59 0.63
C LEU A 144 15.95 -16.02 0.72
N THR A 145 16.75 -16.30 1.75
CA THR A 145 17.30 -17.65 1.99
C THR A 145 16.22 -18.67 2.36
N ASP A 146 15.16 -18.25 3.05
CA ASP A 146 14.05 -19.13 3.45
C ASP A 146 13.15 -19.45 2.25
N VAL A 147 12.84 -18.43 1.45
CA VAL A 147 11.97 -18.58 0.26
C VAL A 147 12.66 -19.26 -0.92
N LEU A 148 13.99 -19.39 -0.91
CA LEU A 148 14.79 -20.10 -1.91
C LEU A 148 15.06 -21.57 -1.56
N VAL A 149 14.25 -22.19 -0.70
CA VAL A 149 14.26 -23.64 -0.45
C VAL A 149 13.27 -24.33 -1.38
N ASP A 150 13.70 -25.38 -2.11
CA ASP A 150 12.84 -26.22 -2.97
C ASP A 150 11.90 -25.41 -3.89
N TRP A 151 12.44 -24.36 -4.52
CA TRP A 151 11.68 -23.40 -5.32
C TRP A 151 11.73 -23.64 -6.82
N VAL A 152 12.58 -24.56 -7.28
CA VAL A 152 12.78 -24.86 -8.70
C VAL A 152 12.94 -26.34 -8.92
N PHE A 153 12.18 -26.89 -9.86
CA PHE A 153 12.22 -28.33 -10.18
C PHE A 153 12.44 -28.53 -11.68
N PRO A 154 13.36 -29.43 -12.09
CA PRO A 154 13.46 -29.85 -13.48
C PRO A 154 12.23 -30.65 -13.92
N ALA A 155 11.94 -30.67 -15.22
CA ALA A 155 10.77 -31.35 -15.77
C ALA A 155 10.73 -32.85 -15.41
N ASN A 156 11.89 -33.53 -15.42
CA ASN A 156 12.01 -34.94 -15.04
C ASN A 156 11.70 -35.24 -13.55
N ALA A 157 11.66 -34.23 -12.68
CA ALA A 157 11.33 -34.38 -11.27
C ALA A 157 9.82 -34.23 -10.98
N VAL A 158 9.05 -33.69 -11.93
CA VAL A 158 7.62 -33.39 -11.73
C VAL A 158 6.71 -34.22 -12.64
N VAL A 159 7.22 -34.72 -13.76
CA VAL A 159 6.43 -35.47 -14.73
C VAL A 159 6.21 -36.93 -14.30
N ASP A 160 5.00 -37.42 -14.49
CA ASP A 160 4.73 -38.86 -14.54
C ASP A 160 5.11 -39.39 -15.93
N LEU A 161 6.22 -40.14 -16.00
CA LEU A 161 6.75 -40.70 -17.24
C LEU A 161 5.81 -41.70 -17.94
N ALA A 162 4.81 -42.26 -17.24
CA ALA A 162 3.86 -43.17 -17.88
C ALA A 162 2.77 -42.40 -18.66
N THR A 163 2.39 -41.22 -18.16
CA THR A 163 1.27 -40.44 -18.70
C THR A 163 1.71 -39.15 -19.38
N HIS A 164 2.97 -38.73 -19.18
CA HIS A 164 3.53 -37.43 -19.54
C HIS A 164 2.71 -36.25 -18.98
N THR A 165 2.04 -36.46 -17.85
CA THR A 165 1.28 -35.44 -17.12
C THR A 165 2.00 -35.04 -15.83
N ILE A 166 1.51 -34.01 -15.15
CA ILE A 166 2.02 -33.54 -13.85
C ILE A 166 0.87 -33.62 -12.81
N PRO A 167 0.44 -34.83 -12.40
CA PRO A 167 -0.79 -34.99 -11.62
C PRO A 167 -0.69 -34.51 -10.16
N ASP A 168 0.54 -34.41 -9.62
CA ASP A 168 0.79 -34.04 -8.23
C ASP A 168 0.93 -32.52 -8.03
N TRP A 169 0.73 -31.72 -9.08
CA TRP A 169 0.90 -30.27 -9.05
C TRP A 169 -0.30 -29.54 -9.63
N TYR A 170 -0.58 -28.36 -9.08
CA TYR A 170 -1.42 -27.38 -9.74
C TYR A 170 -0.58 -26.54 -10.69
N VAL A 171 -0.69 -26.78 -12.00
CA VAL A 171 0.20 -26.16 -12.99
C VAL A 171 -0.40 -24.85 -13.51
N MET A 172 0.26 -23.73 -13.24
CA MET A 172 -0.09 -22.42 -13.80
C MET A 172 0.85 -22.06 -14.94
N ASP A 173 0.33 -21.96 -16.16
CA ASP A 173 1.05 -21.44 -17.31
C ASP A 173 0.79 -19.93 -17.45
N ILE A 174 1.82 -19.13 -17.14
CA ILE A 174 1.75 -17.67 -17.14
C ILE A 174 2.13 -17.01 -18.47
N ARG A 175 2.25 -17.80 -19.55
CA ARG A 175 2.46 -17.25 -20.90
C ARG A 175 1.17 -16.61 -21.43
N SER A 176 1.28 -15.96 -22.58
CA SER A 176 0.11 -15.42 -23.27
C SER A 176 -0.86 -16.54 -23.67
N ALA A 177 -2.14 -16.19 -23.87
CA ALA A 177 -3.14 -17.15 -24.35
C ALA A 177 -2.79 -17.73 -25.74
N GLU A 178 -2.09 -16.95 -26.57
CA GLU A 178 -1.56 -17.40 -27.86
C GLU A 178 -0.48 -18.48 -27.66
N ASP A 179 0.55 -18.19 -26.86
CA ASP A 179 1.62 -19.16 -26.56
C ASP A 179 1.10 -20.44 -25.91
N TYR A 180 0.06 -20.33 -25.07
CA TYR A 180 -0.59 -21.47 -24.44
C TYR A 180 -1.34 -22.31 -25.46
N THR A 181 -2.06 -21.68 -26.40
CA THR A 181 -2.79 -22.37 -27.48
C THR A 181 -1.85 -23.05 -28.47
N ASP A 182 -0.66 -22.49 -28.71
CA ASP A 182 0.37 -23.09 -29.56
C ASP A 182 0.99 -24.37 -28.96
N GLY A 183 0.79 -24.58 -27.66
CA GLY A 183 1.06 -25.84 -26.98
C GLY A 183 1.39 -25.61 -25.51
N HIS A 184 0.85 -26.44 -24.62
CA HIS A 184 1.04 -26.32 -23.17
C HIS A 184 1.10 -27.67 -22.46
N ILE A 185 1.59 -27.70 -21.23
CA ILE A 185 1.61 -28.93 -20.43
C ILE A 185 0.18 -29.40 -20.21
N ILE A 186 -0.07 -30.69 -20.44
CA ILE A 186 -1.39 -31.30 -20.30
C ILE A 186 -1.95 -31.03 -18.90
N GLY A 187 -3.13 -30.39 -18.85
CA GLY A 187 -3.80 -30.03 -17.59
C GLY A 187 -3.32 -28.72 -16.96
N ALA A 188 -2.42 -27.96 -17.59
CA ALA A 188 -2.03 -26.64 -17.10
C ALA A 188 -3.14 -25.61 -17.28
N HIS A 189 -3.21 -24.64 -16.38
CA HIS A 189 -4.16 -23.54 -16.40
C HIS A 189 -3.49 -22.28 -16.96
N ASN A 190 -4.05 -21.64 -17.99
CA ASN A 190 -3.50 -20.37 -18.49
C ASN A 190 -3.89 -19.20 -17.58
N VAL A 191 -2.91 -18.55 -16.96
CA VAL A 191 -3.11 -17.57 -15.88
C VAL A 191 -2.24 -16.35 -16.12
N ALA A 192 -2.82 -15.17 -16.30
CA ALA A 192 -2.00 -13.96 -16.41
C ALA A 192 -1.16 -13.74 -15.14
N LEU A 193 0.08 -13.26 -15.27
CA LEU A 193 0.99 -13.02 -14.14
C LEU A 193 0.33 -12.21 -13.00
N ALA A 194 -0.44 -11.16 -13.34
CA ALA A 194 -1.13 -10.32 -12.35
C ALA A 194 -2.20 -11.07 -11.54
N ASN A 195 -2.68 -12.22 -12.03
CA ASN A 195 -3.81 -12.96 -11.45
C ASN A 195 -3.37 -14.23 -10.70
N VAL A 196 -2.07 -14.51 -10.57
CA VAL A 196 -1.57 -15.77 -9.97
C VAL A 196 -2.05 -15.97 -8.53
N LEU A 197 -2.19 -14.90 -7.74
CA LEU A 197 -2.69 -14.99 -6.36
C LEU A 197 -4.18 -15.31 -6.30
N THR A 198 -4.97 -14.75 -7.20
CA THR A 198 -6.40 -15.07 -7.31
C THR A 198 -6.59 -16.53 -7.74
N GLU A 199 -5.78 -17.00 -8.69
CA GLU A 199 -5.86 -18.38 -9.16
C GLU A 199 -5.37 -19.39 -8.12
N ALA A 200 -4.41 -19.04 -7.27
CA ALA A 200 -3.84 -19.95 -6.28
C ALA A 200 -4.88 -20.55 -5.31
N ALA A 201 -6.01 -19.86 -5.08
CA ALA A 201 -7.13 -20.38 -4.30
C ALA A 201 -7.77 -21.64 -4.92
N ASN A 202 -7.59 -21.86 -6.23
CA ASN A 202 -8.11 -23.01 -6.97
C ASN A 202 -7.18 -24.24 -6.88
N ALA A 203 -5.99 -24.12 -6.29
CA ALA A 203 -5.02 -25.20 -6.22
C ALA A 203 -5.47 -26.42 -5.40
N GLY A 204 -6.51 -26.27 -4.56
CA GLY A 204 -7.11 -27.39 -3.84
C GLY A 204 -6.17 -28.09 -2.85
N GLY A 205 -5.11 -27.40 -2.41
CA GLY A 205 -4.07 -27.95 -1.53
C GLY A 205 -2.93 -28.68 -2.23
N LEU A 206 -2.92 -28.73 -3.58
CA LEU A 206 -1.75 -29.17 -4.34
C LEU A 206 -0.65 -28.09 -4.32
N PRO A 207 0.62 -28.48 -4.36
CA PRO A 207 1.71 -27.54 -4.59
C PRO A 207 1.55 -26.90 -5.97
N ILE A 208 1.89 -25.61 -6.08
CA ILE A 208 1.69 -24.84 -7.31
C ILE A 208 2.97 -24.87 -8.15
N LEU A 209 2.91 -25.37 -9.38
CA LEU A 209 4.02 -25.31 -10.32
C LEU A 209 3.76 -24.20 -11.35
N VAL A 210 4.59 -23.17 -11.36
CA VAL A 210 4.48 -22.05 -12.31
C VAL A 210 5.40 -22.25 -13.50
N VAL A 211 4.84 -22.07 -14.68
CA VAL A 211 5.50 -22.30 -15.96
C VAL A 211 5.41 -21.02 -16.80
N CYS A 212 6.55 -20.64 -17.39
CA CYS A 212 6.60 -19.60 -18.43
C CYS A 212 7.46 -20.10 -19.59
N LYS A 213 7.87 -19.22 -20.53
CA LYS A 213 8.73 -19.63 -21.66
C LYS A 213 10.08 -20.20 -21.21
N THR A 214 10.77 -19.49 -20.32
CA THR A 214 12.18 -19.75 -19.97
C THR A 214 12.40 -20.10 -18.50
N GLY A 215 11.34 -20.12 -17.69
CA GLY A 215 11.40 -20.27 -16.24
C GLY A 215 11.87 -19.02 -15.49
N GLN A 216 12.19 -17.91 -16.18
CA GLN A 216 12.61 -16.66 -15.52
C GLN A 216 11.40 -15.88 -15.00
N THR A 217 10.42 -15.53 -15.85
CA THR A 217 9.18 -14.84 -15.38
C THR A 217 8.40 -15.63 -14.33
N ALA A 218 8.49 -16.97 -14.36
CA ALA A 218 7.89 -17.82 -13.33
C ALA A 218 8.49 -17.55 -11.94
N GLY A 219 9.77 -17.15 -11.83
CA GLY A 219 10.37 -16.74 -10.55
C GLY A 219 9.65 -15.55 -9.93
N ASN A 220 9.23 -14.56 -10.73
CA ASN A 220 8.44 -13.42 -10.25
C ASN A 220 7.10 -13.86 -9.64
N ALA A 221 6.38 -14.76 -10.31
CA ALA A 221 5.13 -15.32 -9.83
C ALA A 221 5.31 -16.17 -8.57
N VAL A 222 6.31 -17.04 -8.55
CA VAL A 222 6.59 -17.93 -7.41
C VAL A 222 7.00 -17.14 -6.17
N MET A 223 7.76 -16.05 -6.33
CA MET A 223 8.04 -15.16 -5.22
C MET A 223 6.76 -14.55 -4.63
N ALA A 224 5.85 -14.07 -5.48
CA ALA A 224 4.56 -13.53 -5.02
C ALA A 224 3.74 -14.59 -4.26
N LEU A 225 3.65 -15.80 -4.81
CA LEU A 225 2.94 -16.93 -4.21
C LEU A 225 3.52 -17.29 -2.83
N ARG A 226 4.84 -17.43 -2.74
CA ARG A 226 5.53 -17.79 -1.48
C ARG A 226 5.36 -16.72 -0.41
N LEU A 227 5.53 -15.44 -0.76
CA LEU A 227 5.30 -14.33 0.16
C LEU A 227 3.82 -14.20 0.58
N SER A 228 2.90 -14.80 -0.17
CA SER A 228 1.46 -14.82 0.12
C SER A 228 0.98 -16.12 0.81
N GLY A 229 1.90 -16.96 1.27
CA GLY A 229 1.59 -18.17 2.05
C GLY A 229 1.57 -19.49 1.29
N TYR A 230 1.79 -19.48 -0.04
CA TYR A 230 1.95 -20.70 -0.85
C TYR A 230 3.42 -21.13 -0.86
N ALA A 231 3.92 -21.56 0.29
CA ALA A 231 5.35 -21.82 0.53
C ALA A 231 5.94 -22.93 -0.36
N ASP A 232 5.11 -23.84 -0.87
CA ASP A 232 5.48 -24.95 -1.75
C ASP A 232 5.33 -24.61 -3.25
N ALA A 233 4.96 -23.38 -3.60
CA ALA A 233 4.94 -22.94 -4.99
C ALA A 233 6.34 -23.01 -5.60
N ALA A 234 6.48 -23.47 -6.84
CA ALA A 234 7.78 -23.68 -7.46
C ALA A 234 7.80 -23.32 -8.95
N VAL A 235 9.00 -23.04 -9.44
CA VAL A 235 9.30 -22.76 -10.84
C VAL A 235 9.59 -24.08 -11.57
N LEU A 236 8.98 -24.30 -12.73
CA LEU A 236 9.48 -25.29 -13.67
C LEU A 236 10.81 -24.79 -14.26
N LYS A 237 11.90 -25.50 -13.97
CA LYS A 237 13.25 -25.15 -14.45
C LYS A 237 13.23 -25.02 -15.98
N PHE A 238 13.77 -23.91 -16.48
CA PHE A 238 13.78 -23.54 -17.89
C PHE A 238 12.40 -23.35 -18.56
N GLY A 239 11.29 -23.46 -17.84
CA GLY A 239 9.94 -23.25 -18.37
C GLY A 239 9.57 -24.27 -19.45
N MET A 240 8.68 -23.86 -20.37
CA MET A 240 8.26 -24.70 -21.51
C MET A 240 9.41 -25.07 -22.43
N ALA A 241 10.42 -24.20 -22.57
CA ALA A 241 11.62 -24.53 -23.31
C ALA A 241 12.32 -25.76 -22.73
N GLY A 242 12.35 -25.95 -21.41
CA GLY A 242 12.86 -27.18 -20.79
C GLY A 242 11.96 -28.40 -20.94
N TRP A 243 10.71 -28.24 -21.37
CA TRP A 243 9.71 -29.31 -21.39
C TRP A 243 9.72 -30.12 -22.70
N ASN A 244 9.80 -29.44 -23.85
CA ASN A 244 9.72 -30.06 -25.17
C ASN A 244 10.55 -29.27 -26.22
N PRO A 245 11.19 -29.94 -27.20
CA PRO A 245 11.98 -29.27 -28.22
C PRO A 245 11.22 -28.25 -29.06
N TYR A 246 9.90 -28.38 -29.17
CA TYR A 246 9.07 -27.38 -29.85
C TYR A 246 9.24 -25.95 -29.27
N PHE A 247 9.58 -25.84 -27.98
CA PHE A 247 9.73 -24.55 -27.28
C PHE A 247 11.19 -24.14 -27.01
N GLU A 248 12.18 -24.96 -27.40
CA GLU A 248 13.59 -24.81 -26.99
C GLU A 248 14.22 -23.49 -27.46
N GLY A 249 13.71 -22.94 -28.57
CA GLY A 249 14.19 -21.70 -29.17
C GLY A 249 14.22 -20.50 -28.24
N ALA A 250 13.42 -20.48 -27.16
CA ALA A 250 13.48 -19.40 -26.17
C ALA A 250 14.81 -19.38 -25.39
N TRP A 251 15.45 -20.54 -25.20
CA TRP A 251 16.77 -20.66 -24.59
C TRP A 251 17.87 -20.77 -25.62
N GLU A 252 17.72 -21.60 -26.66
CA GLU A 252 18.78 -21.82 -27.67
C GLU A 252 19.22 -20.52 -28.36
N ASN A 253 18.27 -19.63 -28.66
CA ASN A 253 18.58 -18.35 -29.31
C ASN A 253 19.17 -17.31 -28.33
N SER A 254 19.20 -17.62 -27.05
CA SER A 254 19.54 -16.66 -25.98
C SER A 254 20.80 -17.03 -25.21
N ILE A 255 21.30 -18.26 -25.29
CA ILE A 255 22.63 -18.59 -24.77
C ILE A 255 23.74 -17.90 -25.59
N GLY A 256 24.91 -17.73 -25.00
CA GLY A 256 26.06 -17.16 -25.71
C GLY A 256 27.25 -16.81 -24.83
N ASN A 257 28.22 -16.17 -25.46
CA ASN A 257 29.49 -15.75 -24.85
C ASN A 257 29.68 -14.24 -25.00
N THR A 258 28.64 -13.43 -24.78
CA THR A 258 28.69 -11.98 -25.07
C THR A 258 29.76 -11.23 -24.26
N ALA A 259 30.26 -11.80 -23.16
CA ALA A 259 31.39 -11.24 -22.43
C ALA A 259 32.70 -11.29 -23.22
N ASP A 260 32.88 -12.25 -24.12
CA ASP A 260 34.09 -12.36 -24.96
C ASP A 260 34.18 -11.20 -25.95
N ASP A 261 33.03 -10.78 -26.48
CA ASP A 261 32.91 -9.63 -27.38
C ASP A 261 33.09 -8.29 -26.62
N ASN A 262 32.98 -8.30 -25.29
CA ASN A 262 33.04 -7.12 -24.42
C ASN A 262 34.14 -7.26 -23.34
N ALA A 263 35.28 -7.83 -23.72
CA ALA A 263 36.35 -8.20 -22.78
C ALA A 263 36.93 -7.03 -21.94
N THR A 264 36.82 -5.78 -22.38
CA THR A 264 37.25 -4.60 -21.59
C THR A 264 36.30 -4.27 -20.44
N GLU A 265 35.11 -4.82 -20.47
CA GLU A 265 34.00 -4.59 -19.57
C GLU A 265 33.68 -5.83 -18.71
N TRP A 266 34.52 -6.87 -18.84
CA TRP A 266 34.48 -8.11 -18.09
C TRP A 266 35.78 -8.27 -17.30
N SER A 267 35.68 -8.62 -16.02
CA SER A 267 36.83 -8.79 -15.13
C SER A 267 36.79 -10.15 -14.42
N THR A 268 37.95 -10.61 -13.97
CA THR A 268 38.15 -11.78 -13.11
C THR A 268 38.75 -11.40 -11.75
N ASP A 269 38.81 -10.10 -11.47
CA ASP A 269 39.36 -9.59 -10.21
C ASP A 269 38.49 -9.98 -9.02
N SER A 270 39.03 -9.85 -7.81
CA SER A 270 38.23 -10.00 -6.60
C SER A 270 37.14 -8.92 -6.53
N SER A 271 35.96 -9.29 -6.01
CA SER A 271 34.87 -8.34 -5.77
C SER A 271 35.36 -7.10 -5.00
N PRO A 272 34.89 -5.90 -5.38
CA PRO A 272 35.05 -4.72 -4.54
C PRO A 272 34.41 -4.95 -3.15
N ALA A 273 34.86 -4.16 -2.17
CA ALA A 273 34.22 -4.15 -0.86
C ALA A 273 32.80 -3.61 -0.95
N LEU A 274 31.86 -4.27 -0.28
CA LEU A 274 30.48 -3.82 -0.21
C LEU A 274 30.39 -2.58 0.68
N GLU A 275 29.67 -1.57 0.20
CA GLU A 275 29.28 -0.41 0.99
C GLU A 275 27.98 -0.70 1.75
N SER A 276 27.60 0.18 2.67
CA SER A 276 26.34 0.06 3.41
C SER A 276 25.52 1.34 3.20
N PHE A 277 24.28 1.14 2.77
CA PHE A 277 23.33 2.18 2.40
C PHE A 277 22.16 2.23 3.38
N ALA A 278 21.44 3.35 3.38
CA ALA A 278 20.16 3.45 4.07
C ALA A 278 19.13 2.52 3.41
N ALA A 279 18.07 2.17 4.15
CA ALA A 279 16.95 1.42 3.60
C ALA A 279 16.11 2.27 2.63
N PRO A 280 15.33 1.63 1.72
CA PRO A 280 14.31 2.30 0.93
C PRO A 280 13.35 3.12 1.79
N SER A 281 12.97 4.30 1.29
CA SER A 281 12.00 5.19 1.95
C SER A 281 10.70 5.21 1.17
N TRP A 282 9.63 4.76 1.81
CA TRP A 282 8.25 4.84 1.30
C TRP A 282 7.26 4.83 2.47
N GLY A 283 6.12 5.48 2.26
CA GLY A 283 5.07 5.62 3.26
C GLY A 283 3.96 4.57 3.12
N THR A 284 3.25 4.30 4.21
CA THR A 284 2.03 3.49 4.23
C THR A 284 1.09 3.98 5.34
N THR A 285 -0.22 3.82 5.13
CA THR A 285 -1.25 4.03 6.15
C THR A 285 -1.58 2.74 6.90
N ALA A 286 -1.12 1.59 6.40
CA ALA A 286 -1.28 0.30 7.07
C ALA A 286 -0.31 0.16 8.25
N THR A 287 -0.84 -0.31 9.38
CA THR A 287 -0.06 -0.57 10.60
C THR A 287 0.28 -2.05 10.79
N GLU A 288 -0.39 -2.95 10.07
CA GLU A 288 -0.16 -4.39 10.10
C GLU A 288 0.81 -4.83 8.99
N GLY A 289 1.91 -5.48 9.37
CA GLY A 289 2.93 -5.88 8.39
C GLY A 289 2.47 -6.91 7.35
N SER A 290 1.46 -7.72 7.65
CA SER A 290 0.79 -8.59 6.69
C SER A 290 0.07 -7.81 5.59
N VAL A 291 -0.61 -6.72 5.96
CA VAL A 291 -1.29 -5.83 5.01
C VAL A 291 -0.26 -5.11 4.14
N VAL A 292 0.78 -4.56 4.76
CA VAL A 292 1.90 -3.93 4.05
C VAL A 292 2.55 -4.91 3.06
N LEU A 293 2.82 -6.15 3.47
CA LEU A 293 3.39 -7.16 2.58
C LEU A 293 2.46 -7.45 1.39
N ALA A 294 1.16 -7.62 1.63
CA ALA A 294 0.18 -7.90 0.57
C ALA A 294 0.12 -6.77 -0.47
N GLU A 295 0.09 -5.50 -0.02
CA GLU A 295 0.11 -4.33 -0.90
C GLU A 295 1.40 -4.29 -1.75
N ARG A 296 2.55 -4.56 -1.14
CA ARG A 296 3.85 -4.55 -1.82
C ARG A 296 4.01 -5.70 -2.81
N VAL A 297 3.48 -6.88 -2.49
CA VAL A 297 3.44 -8.02 -3.42
C VAL A 297 2.54 -7.71 -4.61
N GLN A 298 1.37 -7.12 -4.39
CA GLN A 298 0.48 -6.73 -5.48
C GLN A 298 1.13 -5.67 -6.39
N LEU A 299 1.75 -4.64 -5.82
CA LEU A 299 2.49 -3.64 -6.59
C LEU A 299 3.61 -4.27 -7.44
N MET A 300 4.31 -5.26 -6.89
CA MET A 300 5.34 -6.01 -7.62
C MET A 300 4.74 -6.80 -8.80
N LEU A 301 3.58 -7.43 -8.62
CA LEU A 301 2.85 -8.12 -9.70
C LEU A 301 2.35 -7.16 -10.79
N ASP A 302 1.81 -6.01 -10.39
CA ASP A 302 1.29 -4.98 -11.31
C ASP A 302 2.41 -4.40 -12.20
N ASN A 303 3.61 -4.26 -11.63
CA ASN A 303 4.80 -3.85 -12.38
C ASN A 303 5.36 -4.97 -13.27
N GLY A 304 4.96 -6.22 -13.04
CA GLY A 304 5.46 -7.39 -13.75
C GLY A 304 6.95 -7.66 -13.56
N PHE A 305 7.47 -8.63 -14.30
CA PHE A 305 8.88 -9.03 -14.18
C PHE A 305 9.84 -7.98 -14.74
N GLN A 306 10.47 -7.26 -13.83
CA GLN A 306 11.52 -6.27 -14.09
C GLN A 306 12.82 -6.96 -14.53
N LYS A 307 13.28 -6.65 -15.74
CA LYS A 307 14.37 -7.37 -16.42
C LYS A 307 15.13 -6.46 -17.38
N ILE A 308 16.37 -6.84 -17.69
CA ILE A 308 17.22 -6.15 -18.66
C ILE A 308 18.00 -7.17 -19.50
N ALA A 309 18.25 -6.86 -20.77
CA ALA A 309 19.14 -7.67 -21.61
C ALA A 309 20.60 -7.31 -21.30
N SER A 310 21.52 -8.28 -21.37
CA SER A 310 22.97 -8.02 -21.25
C SER A 310 23.45 -6.95 -22.24
N ASP A 311 22.86 -6.93 -23.42
CA ASP A 311 23.26 -6.07 -24.53
C ASP A 311 22.99 -4.58 -24.24
N ASP A 312 22.09 -4.27 -23.31
CA ASP A 312 21.81 -2.89 -22.86
C ASP A 312 22.74 -2.42 -21.73
N ILE A 313 23.56 -3.32 -21.17
CA ILE A 313 24.47 -3.04 -20.05
C ILE A 313 25.86 -2.65 -20.56
N TRP A 314 26.31 -3.24 -21.67
CA TRP A 314 27.60 -2.92 -22.27
C TRP A 314 27.71 -1.44 -22.62
N GLY A 315 28.80 -0.80 -22.22
CA GLY A 315 29.06 0.64 -22.31
C GLY A 315 28.31 1.49 -21.28
N ASN A 316 27.47 0.89 -20.43
CA ASN A 316 26.56 1.58 -19.51
C ASN A 316 26.62 1.03 -18.07
N GLN A 317 27.62 0.21 -17.71
CA GLN A 317 27.71 -0.45 -16.41
C GLN A 317 27.67 0.52 -15.21
N ASP A 318 28.25 1.71 -15.36
CA ASP A 318 28.29 2.74 -14.31
C ASP A 318 26.91 3.33 -13.98
N ASN A 319 25.90 3.10 -14.82
CA ASN A 319 24.52 3.53 -14.56
C ASN A 319 23.80 2.63 -13.55
N PHE A 320 24.42 1.53 -13.12
CA PHE A 320 23.78 0.48 -12.35
C PHE A 320 24.63 0.05 -11.16
N GLN A 321 23.95 -0.40 -10.10
CA GLN A 321 24.59 -1.23 -9.09
C GLN A 321 24.41 -2.71 -9.47
N ILE A 322 25.48 -3.39 -9.88
CA ILE A 322 25.39 -4.76 -10.41
C ILE A 322 25.82 -5.77 -9.35
N HIS A 323 25.01 -6.79 -9.08
CA HIS A 323 25.32 -7.86 -8.14
C HIS A 323 25.25 -9.25 -8.77
N ASN A 324 26.28 -10.04 -8.53
CA ASN A 324 26.39 -11.42 -8.97
C ASN A 324 26.17 -12.37 -7.78
N PHE A 325 25.24 -13.31 -7.93
CA PHE A 325 24.80 -14.22 -6.86
C PHE A 325 25.63 -15.52 -6.71
N TRP A 326 26.82 -15.57 -7.30
CA TRP A 326 27.69 -16.73 -7.27
C TRP A 326 28.52 -16.84 -6.01
N ALA A 327 29.15 -18.00 -5.80
CA ALA A 327 30.25 -18.11 -4.86
C ALA A 327 31.47 -17.30 -5.35
N VAL A 328 32.33 -16.88 -4.42
CA VAL A 328 33.57 -16.12 -4.72
C VAL A 328 34.44 -16.84 -5.75
N GLU A 329 34.54 -18.17 -5.67
CA GLU A 329 35.30 -18.98 -6.63
C GLU A 329 34.77 -18.79 -8.06
N ASP A 330 33.47 -18.99 -8.27
CA ASP A 330 32.82 -18.86 -9.57
C ASP A 330 32.88 -17.44 -10.11
N TYR A 331 32.69 -16.45 -9.23
CA TYR A 331 32.82 -15.03 -9.55
C TYR A 331 34.19 -14.69 -10.15
N THR A 332 35.28 -15.16 -9.53
CA THR A 332 36.64 -14.91 -10.06
C THR A 332 37.01 -15.82 -11.22
N ASN A 333 36.51 -17.06 -11.26
CA ASN A 333 36.93 -18.06 -12.24
C ASN A 333 36.31 -17.81 -13.63
N PHE A 334 34.99 -17.53 -13.68
CA PHE A 334 34.30 -17.24 -14.94
C PHE A 334 34.25 -15.74 -15.25
N GLY A 335 34.57 -14.92 -14.25
CA GLY A 335 34.52 -13.47 -14.32
C GLY A 335 33.11 -12.90 -14.16
N HIS A 336 33.04 -11.58 -14.27
CA HIS A 336 31.87 -10.77 -13.98
C HIS A 336 31.94 -9.43 -14.73
N PHE A 337 30.81 -8.74 -14.84
CA PHE A 337 30.79 -7.32 -15.21
C PHE A 337 31.78 -6.53 -14.36
N SER A 338 32.61 -5.69 -14.96
CA SER A 338 33.73 -5.00 -14.32
C SER A 338 33.37 -4.19 -13.06
N THR A 339 32.13 -3.68 -12.96
CA THR A 339 31.63 -2.92 -11.80
C THR A 339 30.81 -3.77 -10.82
N ALA A 340 30.62 -5.06 -11.10
CA ALA A 340 29.78 -5.91 -10.28
C ALA A 340 30.38 -6.17 -8.90
N TYR A 341 29.50 -6.43 -7.95
CA TYR A 341 29.82 -6.93 -6.63
C TYR A 341 29.40 -8.40 -6.53
N GLN A 342 30.20 -9.19 -5.81
CA GLN A 342 29.82 -10.55 -5.44
C GLN A 342 28.94 -10.50 -4.18
N LEU A 343 27.77 -11.12 -4.25
CA LEU A 343 26.88 -11.35 -3.12
C LEU A 343 26.45 -12.83 -3.11
N LYS A 344 26.30 -13.41 -1.93
CA LYS A 344 25.47 -14.62 -1.80
C LYS A 344 24.02 -14.19 -1.63
N PRO A 345 23.01 -15.09 -1.76
CA PRO A 345 21.63 -14.71 -1.50
C PRO A 345 21.56 -13.90 -0.19
N ILE A 346 21.12 -12.65 -0.33
CA ILE A 346 21.15 -11.64 0.72
C ILE A 346 20.13 -11.98 1.80
N SER A 347 20.47 -11.69 3.07
CA SER A 347 19.52 -11.84 4.17
C SER A 347 19.00 -10.48 4.62
N LEU A 348 17.70 -10.44 4.90
CA LEU A 348 17.02 -9.31 5.52
C LEU A 348 17.26 -9.28 7.04
N GLY A 349 17.32 -10.45 7.67
CA GLY A 349 17.61 -10.59 9.10
C GLY A 349 19.09 -10.37 9.46
N GLY A 350 20.00 -10.68 8.53
CA GLY A 350 21.45 -10.47 8.65
C GLY A 350 21.96 -9.11 8.18
N ASP A 351 21.06 -8.24 7.70
CA ASP A 351 21.34 -6.90 7.17
C ASP A 351 22.21 -6.85 5.90
N GLU A 352 22.47 -7.97 5.20
CA GLU A 352 23.20 -7.96 3.92
C GLU A 352 22.46 -7.15 2.85
N VAL A 353 21.14 -6.98 2.97
CA VAL A 353 20.36 -6.09 2.08
C VAL A 353 20.81 -4.62 2.13
N SER A 354 21.52 -4.20 3.18
CA SER A 354 22.12 -2.86 3.26
C SER A 354 23.23 -2.62 2.24
N ALA A 355 23.73 -3.68 1.57
CA ALA A 355 24.66 -3.53 0.46
C ALA A 355 24.00 -3.03 -0.83
N ILE A 356 22.66 -3.00 -0.88
CA ILE A 356 21.90 -2.52 -2.03
C ILE A 356 21.59 -1.03 -1.85
N ASP A 357 21.97 -0.20 -2.83
CA ASP A 357 21.70 1.24 -2.82
C ASP A 357 20.26 1.51 -3.30
N PRO A 358 19.35 2.01 -2.45
CA PRO A 358 17.99 2.33 -2.87
C PRO A 358 17.90 3.54 -3.82
N ALA A 359 18.97 4.32 -3.98
CA ALA A 359 19.01 5.45 -4.91
C ALA A 359 19.46 5.05 -6.33
N SER A 360 19.88 3.80 -6.54
CA SER A 360 20.39 3.29 -7.80
C SER A 360 19.49 2.20 -8.37
N THR A 361 19.42 2.10 -9.70
CA THR A 361 18.85 0.91 -10.35
C THR A 361 19.79 -0.27 -10.12
N THR A 362 19.29 -1.27 -9.40
CA THR A 362 20.04 -2.48 -9.06
C THR A 362 19.86 -3.55 -10.12
N LEU A 363 20.94 -4.13 -10.61
CA LEU A 363 20.92 -5.30 -11.49
C LEU A 363 21.38 -6.53 -10.72
N VAL A 364 20.62 -7.62 -10.80
CA VAL A 364 21.01 -8.91 -10.21
C VAL A 364 21.09 -9.99 -11.27
N TYR A 365 22.07 -10.88 -11.16
CA TYR A 365 22.17 -12.04 -12.03
C TYR A 365 22.78 -13.24 -11.32
N CYS A 366 22.48 -14.41 -11.88
CA CYS A 366 22.96 -15.70 -11.43
C CYS A 366 23.35 -16.54 -12.66
N PHE A 367 23.43 -17.86 -12.53
CA PHE A 367 23.75 -18.72 -13.66
C PHE A 367 22.71 -18.65 -14.79
N THR A 368 21.42 -18.82 -14.47
CA THR A 368 20.34 -19.02 -15.46
C THR A 368 19.30 -17.90 -15.49
N GLY A 369 19.47 -16.84 -14.71
CA GLY A 369 18.48 -15.78 -14.57
C GLY A 369 17.25 -16.13 -13.70
N GLN A 370 17.13 -17.38 -13.23
CA GLN A 370 15.95 -17.81 -12.45
C GLN A 370 16.03 -17.40 -10.98
N THR A 371 17.17 -17.64 -10.32
CA THR A 371 17.39 -17.19 -8.92
C THR A 371 17.37 -15.67 -8.83
N SER A 372 17.97 -14.99 -9.81
CA SER A 372 17.96 -13.53 -9.88
C SER A 372 16.57 -12.98 -10.15
N SER A 373 15.69 -13.71 -10.85
CA SER A 373 14.28 -13.33 -10.97
C SER A 373 13.55 -13.37 -9.61
N MET A 374 13.72 -14.46 -8.84
CA MET A 374 13.17 -14.57 -7.48
C MET A 374 13.68 -13.41 -6.59
N ALA A 375 14.99 -13.17 -6.60
CA ALA A 375 15.62 -12.10 -5.82
C ALA A 375 15.16 -10.71 -6.25
N THR A 376 14.99 -10.48 -7.56
CA THR A 376 14.46 -9.22 -8.11
C THR A 376 13.06 -8.94 -7.57
N ALA A 377 12.16 -9.91 -7.62
CA ALA A 377 10.81 -9.77 -7.10
C ALA A 377 10.80 -9.45 -5.59
N TRP A 378 11.64 -10.16 -4.82
CA TRP A 378 11.78 -9.95 -3.38
C TRP A 378 12.32 -8.56 -3.02
N LEU A 379 13.36 -8.08 -3.72
CA LEU A 379 13.91 -6.74 -3.55
C LEU A 379 12.89 -5.64 -3.93
N ASN A 380 12.12 -5.86 -5.00
CA ASN A 380 11.08 -4.91 -5.42
C ASN A 380 9.92 -4.82 -4.39
N VAL A 381 9.58 -5.93 -3.71
CA VAL A 381 8.65 -5.92 -2.58
C VAL A 381 9.17 -5.02 -1.46
N LEU A 382 10.47 -5.07 -1.14
CA LEU A 382 11.11 -4.21 -0.13
C LEU A 382 11.20 -2.73 -0.53
N GLY A 383 11.09 -2.41 -1.83
CA GLY A 383 11.10 -1.04 -2.35
C GLY A 383 12.39 -0.62 -3.05
N TYR A 384 13.24 -1.56 -3.41
CA TYR A 384 14.37 -1.30 -4.31
C TYR A 384 13.90 -1.25 -5.77
N GLU A 385 14.57 -0.49 -6.64
CA GLU A 385 14.41 -0.60 -8.08
C GLU A 385 15.37 -1.67 -8.62
N THR A 386 14.91 -2.93 -8.71
CA THR A 386 15.75 -4.05 -9.13
C THR A 386 15.30 -4.66 -10.46
N LYS A 387 16.25 -5.04 -11.30
CA LYS A 387 16.04 -5.76 -12.56
C LYS A 387 16.92 -7.01 -12.61
N SER A 388 16.37 -8.12 -13.10
CA SER A 388 17.17 -9.32 -13.38
C SER A 388 17.83 -9.20 -14.74
N ILE A 389 19.13 -9.52 -14.84
CA ILE A 389 19.78 -9.70 -16.14
C ILE A 389 19.28 -11.01 -16.74
N LEU A 390 18.74 -10.93 -17.96
CA LEU A 390 18.11 -12.07 -18.63
C LEU A 390 19.12 -13.17 -18.97
N PHE A 391 18.68 -14.41 -18.75
CA PHE A 391 19.45 -15.65 -18.96
C PHE A 391 20.70 -15.79 -18.09
N GLY A 392 21.00 -14.78 -17.27
CA GLY A 392 22.17 -14.78 -16.40
C GLY A 392 23.46 -15.03 -17.18
N ALA A 393 24.40 -15.73 -16.55
CA ALA A 393 25.68 -16.03 -17.17
C ALA A 393 25.61 -17.00 -18.36
N ASN A 394 24.51 -17.70 -18.58
CA ASN A 394 24.32 -18.50 -19.79
C ASN A 394 24.28 -17.64 -21.07
N ARG A 395 23.99 -16.33 -20.97
CA ARG A 395 24.17 -15.39 -22.09
C ARG A 395 25.59 -14.87 -22.22
N LEU A 396 26.35 -14.87 -21.12
CA LEU A 396 27.61 -14.15 -20.97
C LEU A 396 28.82 -15.05 -21.26
N LYS A 397 28.80 -16.30 -20.79
CA LYS A 397 29.92 -17.25 -20.73
C LYS A 397 29.47 -18.72 -20.87
N TYR A 398 28.52 -19.01 -21.77
CA TYR A 398 27.93 -20.34 -21.91
C TYR A 398 28.95 -21.48 -22.03
N ASP A 399 29.92 -21.37 -22.95
CA ASP A 399 30.82 -22.48 -23.29
C ASP A 399 31.69 -22.88 -22.09
N GLU A 400 32.13 -21.90 -21.30
CA GLU A 400 32.92 -22.13 -20.09
C GLU A 400 32.09 -22.78 -18.98
N LEU A 401 30.82 -22.37 -18.84
CA LEU A 401 29.91 -22.94 -17.84
C LEU A 401 29.54 -24.39 -18.20
N GLU A 402 29.28 -24.67 -19.47
CA GLU A 402 29.02 -26.01 -19.99
C GLU A 402 30.24 -26.92 -19.75
N ALA A 403 31.43 -26.48 -20.15
CA ALA A 403 32.67 -27.23 -19.96
C ALA A 403 32.99 -27.51 -18.49
N ALA A 404 32.58 -26.63 -17.58
CA ALA A 404 32.80 -26.76 -16.14
C ALA A 404 31.63 -27.45 -15.40
N GLU A 405 30.61 -27.94 -16.11
CA GLU A 405 29.40 -28.55 -15.55
C GLU A 405 28.69 -27.64 -14.51
N LYS A 406 28.82 -26.32 -14.65
CA LYS A 406 28.07 -25.35 -13.85
C LYS A 406 26.62 -25.28 -14.33
N PRO A 407 25.67 -24.70 -13.57
CA PRO A 407 24.30 -24.61 -14.05
C PRO A 407 24.21 -23.91 -15.42
N HIS A 408 23.91 -24.69 -16.45
CA HIS A 408 23.76 -24.24 -17.83
C HIS A 408 22.48 -24.80 -18.44
N TRP A 409 21.98 -24.14 -19.48
CA TRP A 409 20.96 -24.70 -20.37
C TRP A 409 21.54 -25.92 -21.06
N HIS A 410 20.89 -27.07 -20.96
CA HIS A 410 21.39 -28.35 -21.46
C HIS A 410 20.39 -29.02 -22.41
N GLY A 411 19.58 -28.22 -23.08
CA GLY A 411 18.52 -28.69 -23.95
C GLY A 411 17.20 -29.06 -23.23
N PRO A 412 16.13 -29.24 -24.01
CA PRO A 412 14.82 -29.61 -23.52
C PRO A 412 14.76 -31.10 -23.15
N GLU A 413 13.77 -31.45 -22.34
CA GLU A 413 13.25 -32.81 -22.32
C GLU A 413 12.31 -33.02 -23.53
N ASN A 414 11.76 -34.22 -23.73
CA ASN A 414 10.84 -34.51 -24.84
C ASN A 414 9.50 -35.05 -24.34
N TYR A 415 8.87 -34.33 -23.40
CA TYR A 415 7.58 -34.71 -22.82
C TYR A 415 6.41 -34.21 -23.67
N ASN A 416 5.26 -34.87 -23.56
CA ASN A 416 4.08 -34.51 -24.34
C ASN A 416 3.49 -33.18 -23.87
N TYR A 417 2.80 -32.51 -24.78
CA TYR A 417 2.04 -31.28 -24.54
C TYR A 417 0.70 -31.39 -25.29
N GLU A 418 -0.27 -30.57 -24.88
CA GLU A 418 -1.58 -30.42 -25.53
C GLU A 418 -1.59 -29.27 -26.53
#